data_AF-H1SFI6-F1
#
_entry.id   AF-H1SFI6-F1
#
_cell.length_a   1.000
_cell.length_b   1.000
_cell.length_c   1.000
_cell.angle_alpha   90.00
_cell.angle_beta   90.00
_cell.angle_gamma   90.00
#
_symmetry.space_group_name_H-M   'P 1'
#
loop_
_entity.id
_entity.type
_entity.pdbx_description
1 polymer ?
#
loop_
_entity_poly.entity_id
_entity_poly.type
_entity_poly.pdbx_seq_one_letter_code
_entity_poly.pdbx_strand_id
1 'polypeptide(L)'
;MQNNRVNHIASVSSIASLASMTALVLLLGACGQADTPAASSASVKDTSLPKECEQAEAAQRSCTEHMASGYERLGQAAGARQLRDAFTKDMEATRTRWRDASDKEGLARSCATMRDSINAQPQCKG
;
A
#
# COMPACT_ATOMS: atom_id res chain seq x y z
N MET A 1 23.07 -56.91 22.29
CA MET A 1 21.84 -57.45 21.68
C MET A 1 21.10 -56.25 21.10
N GLN A 2 20.99 -56.13 19.77
CA GLN A 2 19.75 -56.37 19.00
C GLN A 2 18.51 -55.63 19.58
N ASN A 3 17.72 -54.82 18.89
CA ASN A 3 17.68 -54.28 17.52
C ASN A 3 17.05 -52.85 17.61
N ASN A 4 16.84 -52.00 16.59
CA ASN A 4 16.87 -52.16 15.13
C ASN A 4 17.29 -50.83 14.43
N ARG A 5 17.09 -50.72 13.11
CA ARG A 5 17.03 -49.48 12.32
C ARG A 5 15.77 -49.49 11.41
N VAL A 6 15.64 -48.44 10.58
CA VAL A 6 14.73 -48.26 9.42
C VAL A 6 13.21 -48.14 9.77
N ASN A 7 12.37 -47.40 9.02
CA ASN A 7 12.48 -47.06 7.59
C ASN A 7 11.68 -45.83 7.10
N HIS A 8 11.99 -45.38 5.87
CA HIS A 8 11.19 -44.64 4.85
C HIS A 8 10.25 -43.48 5.28
N ILE A 9 10.36 -42.24 4.79
CA ILE A 9 10.34 -41.75 3.38
C ILE A 9 9.18 -42.33 2.55
N ALA A 10 8.07 -41.60 2.50
CA ALA A 10 7.05 -41.75 1.46
C ALA A 10 6.78 -40.37 0.82
N SER A 11 7.31 -40.17 -0.38
CA SER A 11 6.84 -39.15 -1.33
C SER A 11 5.74 -39.76 -2.22
N VAL A 12 5.26 -39.00 -3.21
CA VAL A 12 4.36 -39.37 -4.33
C VAL A 12 2.87 -39.02 -4.16
N SER A 13 2.56 -37.80 -4.60
CA SER A 13 1.64 -37.46 -5.72
C SER A 13 0.20 -38.02 -5.80
N SER A 14 -0.73 -37.05 -5.81
CA SER A 14 -1.77 -36.86 -6.84
C SER A 14 -2.78 -37.97 -7.16
N ILE A 15 -4.00 -37.88 -6.60
CA ILE A 15 -5.25 -38.17 -7.34
C ILE A 15 -6.29 -37.10 -6.99
N ALA A 16 -6.94 -36.53 -8.00
CA ALA A 16 -8.06 -35.59 -7.84
C ALA A 16 -9.40 -36.35 -7.76
N SER A 17 -10.29 -35.91 -6.88
CA SER A 17 -11.72 -36.26 -6.90
C SER A 17 -12.56 -35.12 -6.30
N LEU A 18 -13.75 -34.92 -6.86
CA LEU A 18 -14.57 -33.73 -6.64
C LEU A 18 -15.54 -33.84 -5.46
N ALA A 19 -16.01 -32.66 -5.05
CA ALA A 19 -17.32 -32.40 -4.43
C ALA A 19 -17.60 -32.97 -3.02
N SER A 20 -17.72 -32.07 -2.06
CA SER A 20 -18.86 -32.05 -1.14
C SER A 20 -19.15 -30.63 -0.68
N MET A 21 -20.39 -30.18 -0.90
CA MET A 21 -20.88 -28.89 -0.44
C MET A 21 -21.03 -28.90 1.08
N THR A 22 -20.52 -27.87 1.76
CA THR A 22 -20.99 -27.49 3.10
C THR A 22 -21.76 -26.19 3.00
N ALA A 23 -23.09 -26.32 2.99
CA ALA A 23 -23.99 -25.18 3.05
C ALA A 23 -23.88 -24.50 4.43
N LEU A 24 -23.59 -23.20 4.44
CA LEU A 24 -23.94 -22.33 5.57
C LEU A 24 -25.16 -21.51 5.16
N VAL A 25 -26.29 -21.85 5.76
CA VAL A 25 -27.63 -21.34 5.45
C VAL A 25 -28.21 -20.81 6.77
N LEU A 26 -28.72 -19.57 6.70
CA LEU A 26 -29.48 -18.84 7.75
C LEU A 26 -28.68 -18.25 8.93
N LEU A 27 -28.37 -16.96 8.80
CA LEU A 27 -28.54 -15.99 9.88
C LEU A 27 -29.49 -14.90 9.37
N LEU A 28 -30.79 -15.05 9.67
CA LEU A 28 -31.79 -14.01 9.43
C LEU A 28 -31.64 -12.89 10.48
N GLY A 29 -31.78 -11.64 10.05
CA GLY A 29 -31.84 -10.49 10.96
C GLY A 29 -32.05 -9.17 10.23
N ALA A 30 -33.31 -8.85 9.92
CA ALA A 30 -33.77 -7.52 9.50
C ALA A 30 -33.17 -6.93 8.19
N CYS A 31 -33.56 -7.50 7.04
CA CYS A 31 -33.77 -6.67 5.84
C CYS A 31 -35.20 -6.11 5.90
N GLY A 32 -35.38 -4.98 6.59
CA GLY A 32 -36.66 -4.30 6.77
C GLY A 32 -36.68 -2.94 6.07
N GLN A 33 -37.73 -2.69 5.27
CA GLN A 33 -37.93 -1.41 4.58
C GLN A 33 -38.13 -0.26 5.58
N ALA A 34 -37.46 0.87 5.33
CA ALA A 34 -37.90 2.19 5.74
C ALA A 34 -37.30 3.26 4.81
N ASP A 35 -38.12 3.81 3.91
CA ASP A 35 -37.79 5.06 3.24
C ASP A 35 -37.72 6.20 4.26
N THR A 36 -36.55 6.83 4.38
CA THR A 36 -36.44 8.19 4.90
C THR A 36 -35.21 8.84 4.28
N PRO A 37 -35.34 9.86 3.42
CA PRO A 37 -34.21 10.71 3.04
C PRO A 37 -33.88 11.62 4.22
N ALA A 38 -33.31 11.03 5.29
CA ALA A 38 -32.70 11.78 6.37
C ALA A 38 -31.55 12.56 5.74
N ALA A 39 -31.70 13.89 5.67
CA ALA A 39 -30.74 14.76 5.03
C ALA A 39 -29.35 14.48 5.60
N SER A 40 -28.50 13.84 4.80
CA SER A 40 -27.09 13.67 5.12
C SER A 40 -26.52 15.05 5.30
N SER A 41 -26.37 15.48 6.55
CA SER A 41 -25.55 16.61 6.93
C SER A 41 -24.20 16.35 6.31
N ALA A 42 -23.92 17.04 5.20
CA ALA A 42 -22.70 16.88 4.45
C ALA A 42 -21.59 17.49 5.30
N SER A 43 -21.10 16.71 6.27
CA SER A 43 -19.84 16.95 6.95
C SER A 43 -18.83 17.16 5.84
N VAL A 44 -18.39 18.41 5.68
CA VAL A 44 -17.44 18.83 4.67
C VAL A 44 -16.25 17.91 4.84
N LYS A 45 -16.07 16.97 3.89
CA LYS A 45 -15.01 15.96 3.98
C LYS A 45 -13.70 16.74 4.08
N ASP A 46 -13.00 16.59 5.20
CA ASP A 46 -11.72 17.26 5.37
C ASP A 46 -10.72 16.66 4.38
N THR A 47 -10.57 17.38 3.27
CA THR A 47 -9.70 17.06 2.15
C THR A 47 -8.30 17.65 2.33
N SER A 48 -8.02 18.27 3.49
CA SER A 48 -6.65 18.59 3.86
C SER A 48 -5.82 17.32 4.01
N LEU A 49 -4.52 17.48 3.75
CA LEU A 49 -3.52 16.45 3.98
C LEU A 49 -2.86 16.72 5.33
N PRO A 50 -2.60 15.68 6.16
CA PRO A 50 -1.72 15.84 7.30
C PRO A 50 -0.35 16.37 6.86
N LYS A 51 0.24 17.26 7.66
CA LYS A 51 1.55 17.88 7.40
C LYS A 51 2.65 16.84 7.17
N GLU A 52 2.54 15.71 7.84
CA GLU A 52 3.43 14.56 7.73
C GLU A 52 3.45 14.00 6.30
N CYS A 53 2.33 14.06 5.57
CA CYS A 53 2.21 13.60 4.19
C CYS A 53 2.79 14.59 3.19
N GLU A 54 2.65 15.90 3.44
CA GLU A 54 3.37 16.93 2.66
C GLU A 54 4.89 16.77 2.82
N GLN A 55 5.35 16.49 4.04
CA GLN A 55 6.76 16.20 4.32
C GLN A 55 7.24 14.88 3.71
N ALA A 56 6.40 13.85 3.67
CA ALA A 56 6.70 12.60 2.97
C ALA A 56 6.86 12.82 1.46
N GLU A 57 5.93 13.55 0.82
CA GLU A 57 6.06 13.94 -0.59
C GLU A 57 7.33 14.75 -0.84
N ALA A 58 7.68 15.69 0.04
CA ALA A 58 8.91 16.48 -0.08
C ALA A 58 10.17 15.60 0.02
N ALA A 59 10.20 14.63 0.94
CA ALA A 59 11.30 13.67 1.05
C ALA A 59 11.41 12.78 -0.20
N GLN A 60 10.28 12.26 -0.70
CA GLN A 60 10.26 11.48 -1.95
C GLN A 60 10.74 12.31 -3.14
N ARG A 61 10.30 13.57 -3.27
CA ARG A 61 10.74 14.50 -4.33
C ARG A 61 12.24 14.75 -4.26
N SER A 62 12.77 15.01 -3.08
CA SER A 62 14.21 15.23 -2.87
C SER A 62 15.04 14.00 -3.25
N CYS A 63 14.61 12.80 -2.84
CA CYS A 63 15.29 11.56 -3.23
C CYS A 63 15.20 11.29 -4.74
N THR A 64 14.03 11.50 -5.35
CA THR A 64 13.83 11.41 -6.80
C THR A 64 14.77 12.35 -7.56
N GLU A 65 14.89 13.61 -7.14
CA GLU A 65 15.81 14.56 -7.78
C GLU A 65 17.29 14.19 -7.58
N HIS A 66 17.67 13.69 -6.40
CA HIS A 66 19.04 13.20 -6.20
C HIS A 66 19.36 12.04 -7.16
N MET A 67 18.47 11.04 -7.24
CA MET A 67 18.63 9.93 -8.18
C MET A 67 18.66 10.41 -9.64
N ALA A 68 17.77 11.33 -10.04
CA ALA A 68 17.74 11.92 -11.37
C ALA A 68 19.05 12.66 -11.71
N SER A 69 19.63 13.39 -10.76
CA SER A 69 20.96 14.01 -10.92
C SER A 69 22.08 12.97 -11.08
N GLY A 70 21.93 11.77 -10.50
CA GLY A 70 22.79 10.62 -10.75
C GLY A 70 22.72 10.18 -12.22
N TYR A 71 21.51 9.97 -12.74
CA TYR A 71 21.29 9.65 -14.15
C TYR A 71 21.86 10.73 -15.10
N GLU A 72 21.67 12.02 -14.79
CA GLU A 72 22.23 13.13 -15.59
C GLU A 72 23.76 13.12 -15.63
N ARG A 73 24.42 12.93 -14.48
CA ARG A 73 25.90 12.81 -14.40
C ARG A 73 26.45 11.61 -15.18
N LEU A 74 25.66 10.56 -15.36
CA LEU A 74 26.00 9.38 -16.16
C LEU A 74 25.61 9.53 -17.65
N GLY A 75 25.18 10.71 -18.09
CA GLY A 75 24.74 10.97 -19.47
C GLY A 75 23.35 10.42 -19.82
N GLN A 76 22.63 9.85 -18.85
CA GLN A 76 21.32 9.21 -19.03
C GLN A 76 20.15 10.19 -18.82
N ALA A 77 20.18 11.34 -19.48
CA ALA A 77 19.18 12.41 -19.34
C ALA A 77 17.73 11.95 -19.61
N ALA A 78 17.52 10.96 -20.49
CA ALA A 78 16.21 10.37 -20.73
C ALA A 78 15.68 9.60 -19.50
N GLY A 79 16.54 8.84 -18.82
CA GLY A 79 16.19 8.14 -17.58
C GLY A 79 15.87 9.10 -16.43
N ALA A 80 16.65 10.18 -16.31
CA ALA A 80 16.39 11.25 -15.35
C ALA A 80 15.01 11.91 -15.54
N ARG A 81 14.61 12.18 -16.79
CA ARG A 81 13.26 12.70 -17.11
C ARG A 81 12.18 11.69 -16.77
N GLN A 82 12.32 10.45 -17.25
CA GLN A 82 11.35 9.38 -17.00
C GLN A 82 11.10 9.16 -15.49
N LEU A 83 12.14 9.27 -14.66
CA LEU A 83 12.04 9.15 -13.21
C LEU A 83 11.21 10.28 -12.58
N ARG A 84 11.43 11.53 -13.01
CA ARG A 84 10.65 12.71 -12.55
C ARG A 84 9.18 12.65 -13.01
N ASP A 85 8.95 12.22 -14.24
CA ASP A 85 7.60 12.08 -14.82
C ASP A 85 6.81 10.99 -14.09
N ALA A 86 7.44 9.83 -13.85
CA ALA A 86 6.84 8.73 -13.09
C ALA A 86 6.50 9.15 -11.65
N PHE A 87 7.44 9.80 -10.95
CA PHE A 87 7.21 10.32 -9.61
C PHE A 87 6.04 11.31 -9.56
N THR A 88 5.96 12.24 -10.51
CA THR A 88 4.88 13.25 -10.56
C THR A 88 3.52 12.58 -10.68
N LYS A 89 3.38 11.62 -11.61
CA LYS A 89 2.15 10.84 -11.83
C LYS A 89 1.75 10.01 -10.62
N ASP A 90 2.70 9.32 -10.00
CA ASP A 90 2.42 8.47 -8.83
C ASP A 90 2.05 9.31 -7.60
N MET A 91 2.61 10.52 -7.45
CA MET A 91 2.25 11.43 -6.37
C MET A 91 0.88 12.07 -6.54
N GLU A 92 0.38 12.29 -7.75
CA GLU A 92 -1.00 12.74 -7.96
C GLU A 92 -2.00 11.69 -7.48
N ALA A 93 -1.83 10.43 -7.89
CA ALA A 93 -2.66 9.32 -7.42
C ALA A 93 -2.54 9.12 -5.89
N THR A 94 -1.34 9.30 -5.34
CA THR A 94 -1.08 9.18 -3.89
C THR A 94 -1.74 10.30 -3.09
N ARG A 95 -1.62 11.56 -3.53
CA ARG A 95 -2.32 12.70 -2.90
C ARG A 95 -3.83 12.50 -2.88
N THR A 96 -4.44 12.00 -3.96
CA THR A 96 -5.88 11.68 -3.98
C THR A 96 -6.23 10.63 -2.94
N ARG A 97 -5.52 9.48 -2.88
CA ARG A 97 -5.73 8.45 -1.85
C ARG A 97 -5.59 8.98 -0.42
N TRP A 98 -4.62 9.86 -0.16
CA TRP A 98 -4.41 10.46 1.16
C TRP A 98 -5.52 11.45 1.55
N ARG A 99 -6.05 12.24 0.60
CA ARG A 99 -7.23 13.08 0.86
C ARG A 99 -8.46 12.24 1.16
N ASP A 100 -8.60 11.10 0.48
CA ASP A 100 -9.74 10.21 0.61
C ASP A 100 -9.75 9.33 1.86
N ALA A 101 -8.61 9.10 2.50
CA ALA A 101 -8.47 8.30 3.71
C ALA A 101 -9.30 8.85 4.89
N SER A 102 -10.10 7.97 5.50
CA SER A 102 -10.96 8.31 6.65
C SER A 102 -10.17 8.41 7.97
N ASP A 103 -9.15 7.58 8.16
CA ASP A 103 -8.25 7.65 9.32
C ASP A 103 -7.08 8.60 9.02
N LYS A 104 -7.23 9.86 9.45
CA LYS A 104 -6.21 10.90 9.26
C LYS A 104 -5.01 10.74 10.21
N GLU A 105 -5.18 10.16 11.39
CA GLU A 105 -4.08 9.95 12.35
C GLU A 105 -3.18 8.77 11.96
N GLY A 106 -3.79 7.64 11.58
CA GLY A 106 -3.06 6.49 11.02
C GLY A 106 -2.36 6.85 9.71
N LEU A 107 -2.99 7.67 8.87
CA LEU A 107 -2.36 8.25 7.69
C LEU A 107 -1.14 9.12 8.06
N ALA A 108 -1.29 10.07 8.99
CA ALA A 108 -0.20 10.96 9.41
C ALA A 108 1.00 10.16 9.95
N ARG A 109 0.75 9.15 10.79
CA ARG A 109 1.78 8.23 11.30
C ARG A 109 2.47 7.47 10.17
N SER A 110 1.71 6.96 9.21
CA SER A 110 2.25 6.23 8.05
C SER A 110 3.11 7.13 7.15
N CYS A 111 2.68 8.37 6.92
CA CYS A 111 3.44 9.38 6.19
C CYS A 111 4.73 9.77 6.91
N ALA A 112 4.71 9.96 8.23
CA ALA A 112 5.91 10.20 9.03
C ALA A 112 6.90 9.03 8.95
N THR A 113 6.42 7.79 9.07
CA THR A 113 7.25 6.58 8.89
C THR A 113 7.86 6.51 7.49
N MET A 114 7.11 6.86 6.45
CA MET A 114 7.61 6.92 5.07
C MET A 114 8.71 7.97 4.92
N ARG A 115 8.47 9.21 5.37
CA ARG A 115 9.44 10.32 5.40
C ARG A 115 10.75 9.89 6.06
N ASP A 116 10.66 9.28 7.25
CA ASP A 116 11.84 8.90 8.03
C ASP A 116 12.59 7.72 7.38
N SER A 117 11.86 6.78 6.77
CA SER A 117 12.44 5.68 5.99
C SER A 117 13.19 6.17 4.74
N ILE A 118 12.72 7.24 4.09
CA ILE A 118 13.40 7.86 2.94
C ILE A 118 14.65 8.61 3.41
N ASN A 119 14.55 9.40 4.48
CA ASN A 119 15.68 10.13 5.04
C ASN A 119 16.80 9.20 5.57
N ALA A 120 16.45 7.97 5.97
CA ALA A 120 17.41 6.95 6.35
C ALA A 120 18.22 6.40 5.16
N GLN A 121 17.63 6.33 3.95
CA GLN A 121 18.23 5.72 2.76
C GLN A 121 19.50 6.47 2.29
N PRO A 122 20.66 5.80 2.17
CA PRO A 122 21.89 6.44 1.69
C PRO A 122 21.77 7.06 0.31
N GLN A 123 21.07 6.41 -0.62
CA GLN A 123 20.84 6.90 -1.99
C GLN A 123 19.96 8.16 -2.09
N CYS A 124 19.29 8.54 -1.00
CA CYS A 124 18.48 9.77 -0.91
C CYS A 124 19.25 10.95 -0.29
N LYS A 125 20.51 10.75 0.13
CA LYS A 125 21.33 11.78 0.78
C LYS A 125 22.15 12.51 -0.29
N GLY A 126 21.72 13.74 -0.58
CA GLY A 126 22.37 14.65 -1.53
C GLY A 126 23.56 15.40 -0.96
#